data_AF-A0A2V8GVG1-F1
#
_entry.id   AF-A0A2V8GVG1-F1
#
_cell.length_a   1.000
_cell.length_b   1.000
_cell.length_c   1.000
_cell.angle_alpha   90.00
_cell.angle_beta   90.00
_cell.angle_gamma   90.00
#
_symmetry.space_group_name_H-M   'P 1'
#
loop_
_entity.id
_entity.type
_entity.pdbx_description
1 polymer ?
#
loop_
_entity_poly.entity_id
_entity_poly.type
_entity_poly.pdbx_seq_one_letter_code
_entity_poly.pdbx_strand_id
1 'polypeptide(L)'
;MPSQKQVRRSALIGVVAILVVFLSAPTASAQNSSWDQAIAALRAIVDQQSVMIAQLQAAAASETASRQSSTTTLQDAITTASSTQTAGLSAESTARQAADNSMQGGLRGEVAAREAADAALQNSIAALQNTLAGLQNNINAEAGARQQNDASALAAAKAYADSVVGGEANARQQGDADTLASAKQYADSVVGGEANARRQGDASTSAAAKAYADSVVGSEATARQAMDDTLRHSIDGEASVRQQGDVNTLTAANAYTDAAFSGEAAARQAADTTLQNNINAISNGGGGGGTSTGTIPQQLLDLAPYLTVDMHTINGLPGPHVILTGVNLHVRNGQPLQYTSWPTFDTASYSGNGRGNVIVGYNDDGGQVDVMPYRTGSHNLVIGDLHRFTGNGGFLSGWFNNVSANATAVSGYSNGASGWAATVSGGQANFAVTQLSHVSGGSENVAWGFAASVTGGLHNEADGNYSAVTGGHQNFTSGFTSNVNGGENNWADAANATVN
;
A
#
# COMPACT_ATOMS: atom_id res chain seq x y z
N MET A 1 -149.59 -12.01 26.83
CA MET A 1 -150.76 -12.01 25.92
C MET A 1 -151.57 -13.29 26.13
N PRO A 2 -152.87 -13.35 25.77
CA PRO A 2 -153.79 -14.36 26.31
C PRO A 2 -154.26 -15.44 25.32
N SER A 3 -154.59 -16.63 25.83
CA SER A 3 -155.62 -17.54 25.30
C SER A 3 -156.13 -18.41 26.47
N GLN A 4 -157.45 -18.57 26.69
CA GLN A 4 -158.28 -19.71 26.22
C GLN A 4 -157.80 -21.11 26.69
N LYS A 5 -158.66 -22.05 27.11
CA LYS A 5 -160.12 -22.18 26.89
C LYS A 5 -160.83 -23.03 27.96
N GLN A 6 -162.15 -23.11 27.83
CA GLN A 6 -163.10 -23.97 28.56
C GLN A 6 -162.68 -25.45 28.63
N VAL A 7 -163.12 -26.17 29.69
CA VAL A 7 -164.20 -27.20 29.68
C VAL A 7 -164.70 -27.29 31.14
N ARG A 8 -165.92 -26.93 31.56
CA ARG A 8 -167.33 -27.33 31.23
C ARG A 8 -167.72 -28.74 31.67
N ARG A 9 -168.94 -28.84 32.27
CA ARG A 9 -169.76 -30.06 32.49
C ARG A 9 -169.25 -31.00 33.60
N SER A 10 -170.10 -31.70 34.35
CA SER A 10 -171.59 -31.73 34.34
C SER A 10 -172.17 -32.33 35.63
N ALA A 11 -173.50 -32.31 35.73
CA ALA A 11 -174.36 -33.32 36.38
C ALA A 11 -174.39 -33.39 37.93
N LEU A 12 -175.54 -33.65 38.59
CA LEU A 12 -176.96 -33.57 38.18
C LEU A 12 -177.88 -33.63 39.44
N ILE A 13 -179.12 -33.10 39.33
CA ILE A 13 -180.42 -33.45 40.01
C ILE A 13 -180.38 -34.26 41.33
N GLY A 14 -181.17 -33.99 42.39
CA GLY A 14 -182.37 -33.13 42.56
C GLY A 14 -182.88 -33.21 44.03
N VAL A 15 -183.79 -32.36 44.53
CA VAL A 15 -185.23 -32.25 44.16
C VAL A 15 -185.91 -33.62 44.35
N VAL A 16 -186.68 -33.90 45.41
CA VAL A 16 -187.98 -33.34 45.89
C VAL A 16 -188.07 -33.63 47.41
N ALA A 17 -188.34 -32.76 48.41
CA ALA A 17 -189.19 -31.58 48.61
C ALA A 17 -190.71 -31.88 48.76
N ILE A 18 -191.45 -31.18 49.64
CA ILE A 18 -192.94 -31.05 49.59
C ILE A 18 -193.76 -32.35 49.84
N LEU A 19 -194.95 -32.34 50.49
CA LEU A 19 -195.54 -31.46 51.50
C LEU A 19 -196.77 -32.16 52.14
N VAL A 20 -197.15 -31.69 53.34
CA VAL A 20 -198.47 -31.66 53.99
C VAL A 20 -199.71 -31.98 53.12
N VAL A 21 -200.70 -32.70 53.69
CA VAL A 21 -202.18 -32.66 53.47
C VAL A 21 -202.79 -33.95 54.09
N PHE A 22 -203.89 -33.98 54.87
CA PHE A 22 -204.62 -32.99 55.69
C PHE A 22 -205.67 -33.76 56.56
N LEU A 23 -206.47 -33.04 57.37
CA LEU A 23 -207.86 -33.36 57.80
C LEU A 23 -208.16 -34.56 58.75
N SER A 24 -208.60 -34.18 59.97
CA SER A 24 -209.76 -34.71 60.74
C SER A 24 -209.91 -36.21 61.08
N ALA A 25 -209.59 -36.54 62.35
CA ALA A 25 -210.43 -37.19 63.41
C ALA A 25 -211.23 -38.51 63.12
N PRO A 26 -211.54 -39.37 64.15
CA PRO A 26 -211.38 -39.18 65.61
C PRO A 26 -210.73 -40.35 66.40
N THR A 27 -210.59 -40.15 67.72
CA THR A 27 -210.47 -41.14 68.82
C THR A 27 -209.22 -42.05 69.00
N ALA A 28 -208.80 -42.15 70.28
CA ALA A 28 -208.07 -43.25 70.96
C ALA A 28 -206.51 -43.36 70.90
N SER A 29 -205.88 -42.86 71.98
CA SER A 29 -204.76 -43.46 72.75
C SER A 29 -203.42 -43.90 72.08
N ALA A 30 -202.39 -43.05 72.31
CA ALA A 30 -201.18 -43.40 73.08
C ALA A 30 -200.02 -44.24 72.47
N GLN A 31 -199.70 -44.14 71.16
CA GLN A 31 -198.53 -44.85 70.60
C GLN A 31 -197.57 -44.08 69.65
N ASN A 32 -197.74 -42.76 69.45
CA ASN A 32 -197.15 -42.06 68.31
C ASN A 32 -195.83 -41.27 68.56
N SER A 33 -195.03 -41.60 69.58
CA SER A 33 -193.89 -40.75 70.03
C SER A 33 -192.51 -41.10 69.46
N SER A 34 -192.35 -42.21 68.72
CA SER A 34 -191.03 -42.69 68.26
C SER A 34 -190.51 -41.99 67.00
N TRP A 35 -191.39 -41.55 66.10
CA TRP A 35 -191.00 -41.01 64.78
C TRP A 35 -190.37 -39.61 64.86
N ASP A 36 -190.87 -38.73 65.74
CA ASP A 36 -190.30 -37.39 65.92
C ASP A 36 -188.84 -37.43 66.41
N GLN A 37 -188.50 -38.40 67.27
CA GLN A 37 -187.13 -38.60 67.74
C GLN A 37 -186.18 -39.02 66.60
N ALA A 38 -186.65 -39.88 65.69
CA ALA A 38 -185.86 -40.30 64.52
C ALA A 38 -185.61 -39.12 63.55
N ILE A 39 -186.61 -38.27 63.33
CA ILE A 39 -186.50 -37.05 62.49
C ILE A 39 -185.53 -36.04 63.13
N ALA A 40 -185.61 -35.84 64.45
CA ALA A 40 -184.69 -34.97 65.17
C ALA A 40 -183.23 -35.47 65.10
N ALA A 41 -183.00 -36.78 65.26
CA ALA A 41 -181.68 -37.39 65.13
C ALA A 41 -181.11 -37.25 63.71
N LEU A 42 -181.93 -37.48 62.67
CA LEU A 42 -181.53 -37.25 61.28
C LEU A 42 -181.16 -35.79 61.00
N ARG A 43 -181.91 -34.83 61.54
CA ARG A 43 -181.56 -33.40 61.48
C ARG A 43 -180.20 -33.13 62.14
N ALA A 44 -179.98 -33.61 63.37
CA ALA A 44 -178.71 -33.43 64.06
C ALA A 44 -177.52 -34.03 63.30
N ILE A 45 -177.70 -35.18 62.63
CA ILE A 45 -176.67 -35.78 61.77
C ILE A 45 -176.41 -34.92 60.52
N VAL A 46 -177.44 -34.39 59.87
CA VAL A 46 -177.29 -33.50 58.70
C VAL A 46 -176.63 -32.16 59.10
N ASP A 47 -176.99 -31.59 60.25
CA ASP A 47 -176.36 -30.39 60.80
C ASP A 47 -174.88 -30.66 61.16
N GLN A 48 -174.58 -31.80 61.79
CA GLN A 48 -173.21 -32.23 62.10
C GLN A 48 -172.38 -32.48 60.82
N GLN A 49 -172.95 -33.11 59.80
CA GLN A 49 -172.30 -33.29 58.49
C GLN A 49 -172.08 -31.95 57.80
N SER A 50 -173.02 -31.00 57.90
CA SER A 50 -172.87 -29.64 57.34
C SER A 50 -171.73 -28.88 58.01
N VAL A 51 -171.60 -28.98 59.34
CA VAL A 51 -170.46 -28.45 60.09
C VAL A 51 -169.15 -29.11 59.67
N MET A 52 -169.11 -30.45 59.54
CA MET A 52 -167.87 -31.14 59.16
C MET A 52 -167.47 -30.87 57.70
N ILE A 53 -168.43 -30.69 56.78
CA ILE A 53 -168.18 -30.24 55.41
C ILE A 53 -167.61 -28.83 55.41
N ALA A 54 -168.17 -27.90 56.20
CA ALA A 54 -167.63 -26.54 56.32
C ALA A 54 -166.20 -26.53 56.93
N GLN A 55 -165.93 -27.38 57.92
CA GLN A 55 -164.58 -27.56 58.49
C GLN A 55 -163.59 -28.13 57.46
N LEU A 56 -163.98 -29.14 56.68
CA LEU A 56 -163.15 -29.71 55.61
C LEU A 56 -162.91 -28.71 54.48
N GLN A 57 -163.91 -27.89 54.11
CA GLN A 57 -163.75 -26.81 53.14
C GLN A 57 -162.80 -25.72 53.64
N ALA A 58 -162.90 -25.32 54.92
CA ALA A 58 -161.97 -24.37 55.53
C ALA A 58 -160.54 -24.93 55.61
N ALA A 59 -160.38 -26.21 55.97
CA ALA A 59 -159.08 -26.88 55.98
C ALA A 59 -158.46 -26.99 54.58
N ALA A 60 -159.26 -27.37 53.57
CA ALA A 60 -158.80 -27.44 52.18
C ALA A 60 -158.44 -26.06 51.61
N ALA A 61 -159.18 -25.01 51.96
CA ALA A 61 -158.85 -23.63 51.59
C ALA A 61 -157.55 -23.16 52.26
N SER A 62 -157.35 -23.49 53.54
CA SER A 62 -156.12 -23.19 54.29
C SER A 62 -154.90 -23.91 53.70
N GLU A 63 -155.00 -25.20 53.41
CA GLU A 63 -153.95 -25.98 52.74
C GLU A 63 -153.66 -25.45 51.32
N THR A 64 -154.68 -25.04 50.57
CA THR A 64 -154.50 -24.43 49.25
C THR A 64 -153.74 -23.10 49.35
N ALA A 65 -154.10 -22.24 50.31
CA ALA A 65 -153.40 -20.97 50.56
C ALA A 65 -151.95 -21.20 51.04
N SER A 66 -151.73 -22.20 51.91
CA SER A 66 -150.41 -22.61 52.39
C SER A 66 -149.50 -23.08 51.23
N ARG A 67 -150.02 -23.95 50.35
CA ARG A 67 -149.31 -24.38 49.14
C ARG A 67 -149.04 -23.22 48.20
N GLN A 68 -150.02 -22.36 47.94
CA GLN A 68 -149.83 -21.20 47.07
C GLN A 68 -148.78 -20.22 47.62
N SER A 69 -148.76 -20.00 48.94
CA SER A 69 -147.71 -19.25 49.62
C SER A 69 -146.33 -19.88 49.42
N SER A 70 -146.20 -21.18 49.73
CA SER A 70 -144.93 -21.94 49.57
C SER A 70 -144.44 -21.97 48.12
N THR A 71 -145.35 -22.13 47.15
CA THR A 71 -145.03 -22.05 45.71
C THR A 71 -144.56 -20.66 45.31
N THR A 72 -145.15 -19.60 45.87
CA THR A 72 -144.70 -18.22 45.64
C THR A 72 -143.30 -18.03 46.22
N THR A 73 -143.04 -18.42 47.48
CA THR A 73 -141.71 -18.34 48.10
C THR A 73 -140.65 -19.13 47.33
N LEU A 74 -140.99 -20.32 46.81
CA LEU A 74 -140.08 -21.12 45.97
C LEU A 74 -139.82 -20.43 44.61
N GLN A 75 -140.85 -19.87 43.97
CA GLN A 75 -140.71 -19.14 42.71
C GLN A 75 -139.86 -17.86 42.88
N ASP A 76 -140.06 -17.12 43.97
CA ASP A 76 -139.28 -15.93 44.31
C ASP A 76 -137.81 -16.31 44.59
N ALA A 77 -137.58 -17.39 45.34
CA ALA A 77 -136.23 -17.91 45.61
C ALA A 77 -135.51 -18.38 44.33
N ILE A 78 -136.21 -19.11 43.43
CA ILE A 78 -135.68 -19.53 42.12
C ILE A 78 -135.36 -18.31 41.25
N THR A 79 -136.26 -17.31 41.22
CA THR A 79 -136.07 -16.08 40.43
C THR A 79 -134.90 -15.25 40.96
N THR A 80 -134.75 -15.17 42.28
CA THR A 80 -133.62 -14.50 42.95
C THR A 80 -132.30 -15.24 42.72
N ALA A 81 -132.28 -16.58 42.81
CA ALA A 81 -131.10 -17.38 42.54
C ALA A 81 -130.67 -17.28 41.07
N SER A 82 -131.61 -17.38 40.14
CA SER A 82 -131.36 -17.30 38.69
C SER A 82 -130.87 -15.91 38.26
N SER A 83 -131.46 -14.83 38.79
CA SER A 83 -130.97 -13.47 38.54
C SER A 83 -129.59 -13.23 39.17
N THR A 84 -129.34 -13.72 40.39
CA THR A 84 -128.02 -13.65 41.04
C THR A 84 -126.95 -14.40 40.24
N GLN A 85 -127.25 -15.62 39.76
CA GLN A 85 -126.35 -16.39 38.91
C GLN A 85 -126.08 -15.69 37.57
N THR A 86 -127.13 -15.15 36.94
CA THR A 86 -127.01 -14.40 35.67
C THR A 86 -126.16 -13.14 35.83
N ALA A 87 -126.34 -12.40 36.93
CA ALA A 87 -125.54 -11.22 37.26
C ALA A 87 -124.08 -11.61 37.53
N GLY A 88 -123.83 -12.67 38.29
CA GLY A 88 -122.49 -13.19 38.59
C GLY A 88 -121.74 -13.64 37.33
N LEU A 89 -122.40 -14.41 36.43
CA LEU A 89 -121.83 -14.82 35.15
C LEU A 89 -121.55 -13.63 34.22
N SER A 90 -122.43 -12.61 34.23
CA SER A 90 -122.23 -11.38 33.45
C SER A 90 -121.05 -10.56 33.97
N ALA A 91 -120.89 -10.46 35.29
CA ALA A 91 -119.76 -9.79 35.93
C ALA A 91 -118.43 -10.52 35.65
N GLU A 92 -118.41 -11.84 35.79
CA GLU A 92 -117.24 -12.69 35.48
C GLU A 92 -116.84 -12.58 33.99
N SER A 93 -117.80 -12.63 33.07
CA SER A 93 -117.56 -12.43 31.64
C SER A 93 -116.98 -11.05 31.34
N THR A 94 -117.48 -10.01 32.00
CA THR A 94 -116.98 -8.63 31.87
C THR A 94 -115.56 -8.50 32.44
N ALA A 95 -115.29 -9.11 33.59
CA ALA A 95 -113.98 -9.10 34.23
C ALA A 95 -112.92 -9.84 33.39
N ARG A 96 -113.27 -10.99 32.82
CA ARG A 96 -112.41 -11.73 31.87
C ARG A 96 -112.12 -10.91 30.62
N GLN A 97 -113.16 -10.34 29.98
CA GLN A 97 -112.96 -9.51 28.80
C GLN A 97 -112.07 -8.28 29.09
N ALA A 98 -112.18 -7.68 30.28
CA ALA A 98 -111.31 -6.59 30.70
C ALA A 98 -109.85 -7.06 30.94
N ALA A 99 -109.65 -8.23 31.55
CA ALA A 99 -108.33 -8.84 31.75
C ALA A 99 -107.67 -9.23 30.42
N ASP A 100 -108.41 -9.86 29.50
CA ASP A 100 -107.95 -10.23 28.16
C ASP A 100 -107.60 -8.99 27.33
N ASN A 101 -108.42 -7.95 27.38
CA ASN A 101 -108.14 -6.67 26.71
C ASN A 101 -106.88 -6.01 27.27
N SER A 102 -106.68 -6.06 28.60
CA SER A 102 -105.48 -5.54 29.27
C SER A 102 -104.22 -6.33 28.87
N MET A 103 -104.31 -7.66 28.86
CA MET A 103 -103.21 -8.54 28.44
C MET A 103 -102.85 -8.36 26.96
N GLN A 104 -103.84 -8.27 26.08
CA GLN A 104 -103.62 -7.95 24.66
C GLN A 104 -103.03 -6.55 24.46
N GLY A 105 -103.43 -5.57 25.28
CA GLY A 105 -102.84 -4.23 25.29
C GLY A 105 -101.35 -4.26 25.69
N GLY A 106 -101.02 -4.96 26.78
CA GLY A 106 -99.64 -5.15 27.24
C GLY A 106 -98.76 -5.89 26.22
N LEU A 107 -99.27 -6.98 25.63
CA LEU A 107 -98.56 -7.73 24.59
C LEU A 107 -98.31 -6.88 23.33
N ARG A 108 -99.29 -6.10 22.87
CA ARG A 108 -99.10 -5.17 21.74
C ARG A 108 -98.10 -4.06 22.08
N GLY A 109 -98.08 -3.59 23.33
CA GLY A 109 -97.11 -2.61 23.82
C GLY A 109 -95.68 -3.14 23.81
N GLU A 110 -95.45 -4.35 24.35
CA GLU A 110 -94.13 -5.00 24.32
C GLU A 110 -93.67 -5.29 22.88
N VAL A 111 -94.55 -5.81 22.02
CA VAL A 111 -94.20 -6.05 20.59
C VAL A 111 -93.80 -4.75 19.89
N ALA A 112 -94.58 -3.68 20.00
CA ALA A 112 -94.23 -2.40 19.39
C ALA A 112 -92.93 -1.80 19.96
N ALA A 113 -92.65 -1.99 21.26
CA ALA A 113 -91.40 -1.58 21.89
C ALA A 113 -90.19 -2.39 21.37
N ARG A 114 -90.37 -3.69 21.12
CA ARG A 114 -89.35 -4.57 20.51
C ARG A 114 -89.06 -4.17 19.07
N GLU A 115 -90.10 -4.01 18.25
CA GLU A 115 -89.96 -3.59 16.85
C GLU A 115 -89.23 -2.23 16.74
N ALA A 116 -89.54 -1.28 17.63
CA ALA A 116 -88.83 0.00 17.70
C ALA A 116 -87.36 -0.12 18.14
N ALA A 117 -87.07 -1.00 19.12
CA ALA A 117 -85.70 -1.26 19.59
C ALA A 117 -84.85 -1.97 18.53
N ASP A 118 -85.41 -2.97 17.84
CA ASP A 118 -84.73 -3.70 16.76
C ASP A 118 -84.46 -2.78 15.56
N ALA A 119 -85.39 -1.89 15.20
CA ALA A 119 -85.17 -0.86 14.18
C ALA A 119 -84.06 0.13 14.58
N ALA A 120 -84.01 0.56 15.85
CA ALA A 120 -82.93 1.42 16.36
C ALA A 120 -81.57 0.71 16.34
N LEU A 121 -81.54 -0.58 16.65
CA LEU A 121 -80.33 -1.41 16.56
C LEU A 121 -79.86 -1.60 15.10
N GLN A 122 -80.78 -1.87 14.16
CA GLN A 122 -80.46 -1.97 12.73
C GLN A 122 -79.88 -0.67 12.17
N ASN A 123 -80.47 0.48 12.52
CA ASN A 123 -79.94 1.80 12.14
C ASN A 123 -78.53 2.03 12.71
N SER A 124 -78.28 1.61 13.95
CA SER A 124 -76.96 1.71 14.59
C SER A 124 -75.92 0.81 13.91
N ILE A 125 -76.30 -0.42 13.53
CA ILE A 125 -75.46 -1.35 12.77
C ILE A 125 -75.10 -0.77 11.39
N ALA A 126 -76.07 -0.22 10.66
CA ALA A 126 -75.83 0.40 9.36
C ALA A 126 -74.88 1.62 9.46
N ALA A 127 -75.04 2.46 10.49
CA ALA A 127 -74.13 3.57 10.76
C ALA A 127 -72.69 3.10 11.06
N LEU A 128 -72.53 2.03 11.85
CA LEU A 128 -71.23 1.42 12.13
C LEU A 128 -70.60 0.79 10.88
N GLN A 129 -71.38 0.12 10.03
CA GLN A 129 -70.91 -0.46 8.77
C GLN A 129 -70.40 0.63 7.80
N ASN A 130 -71.14 1.73 7.65
CA ASN A 130 -70.71 2.88 6.85
C ASN A 130 -69.43 3.53 7.41
N THR A 131 -69.33 3.64 8.74
CA THR A 131 -68.13 4.15 9.43
C THR A 131 -66.92 3.25 9.18
N LEU A 132 -67.08 1.93 9.29
CA LEU A 132 -66.03 0.94 9.05
C LEU A 132 -65.56 0.97 7.58
N ALA A 133 -66.47 1.09 6.61
CA ALA A 133 -66.13 1.24 5.20
C ALA A 133 -65.32 2.54 4.94
N GLY A 134 -65.71 3.65 5.59
CA GLY A 134 -64.95 4.90 5.56
C GLY A 134 -63.52 4.75 6.12
N LEU A 135 -63.38 4.11 7.28
CA LEU A 135 -62.07 3.83 7.88
C LEU A 135 -61.21 2.92 6.97
N GLN A 136 -61.79 1.87 6.39
CA GLN A 136 -61.06 0.97 5.49
C GLN A 136 -60.55 1.70 4.24
N ASN A 137 -61.36 2.58 3.65
CA ASN A 137 -60.93 3.41 2.52
C ASN A 137 -59.79 4.36 2.90
N ASN A 138 -59.85 4.98 4.09
CA ASN A 138 -58.77 5.84 4.60
C ASN A 138 -57.48 5.05 4.85
N ILE A 139 -57.58 3.85 5.43
CA ILE A 139 -56.43 2.94 5.65
C ILE A 139 -55.80 2.53 4.31
N ASN A 140 -56.61 2.19 3.31
CA ASN A 140 -56.14 1.82 1.98
C ASN A 140 -55.44 3.00 1.28
N ALA A 141 -55.98 4.21 1.39
CA ALA A 141 -55.39 5.42 0.82
C ALA A 141 -54.06 5.78 1.49
N GLU A 142 -53.99 5.75 2.83
CA GLU A 142 -52.76 5.98 3.61
C GLU A 142 -51.68 4.93 3.28
N ALA A 143 -52.06 3.65 3.16
CA ALA A 143 -51.13 2.59 2.77
C ALA A 143 -50.56 2.81 1.36
N GLY A 144 -51.39 3.21 0.39
CA GLY A 144 -50.95 3.56 -0.96
C GLY A 144 -50.04 4.80 -0.99
N ALA A 145 -50.36 5.84 -0.21
CA ALA A 145 -49.55 7.05 -0.09
C ALA A 145 -48.18 6.76 0.51
N ARG A 146 -48.10 5.92 1.56
CA ARG A 146 -46.82 5.47 2.12
C ARG A 146 -45.99 4.70 1.10
N GLN A 147 -46.56 3.72 0.41
CA GLN A 147 -45.86 2.97 -0.62
C GLN A 147 -45.31 3.86 -1.75
N GLN A 148 -46.05 4.88 -2.18
CA GLN A 148 -45.58 5.85 -3.17
C GLN A 148 -44.47 6.76 -2.63
N ASN A 149 -44.58 7.22 -1.37
CA ASN A 149 -43.55 8.03 -0.72
C ASN A 149 -42.25 7.24 -0.51
N ASP A 150 -42.34 6.00 -0.01
CA ASP A 150 -41.20 5.10 0.20
C ASP A 150 -40.49 4.79 -1.12
N ALA A 151 -41.26 4.48 -2.18
CA ALA A 151 -40.72 4.25 -3.53
C ALA A 151 -40.05 5.51 -4.11
N SER A 152 -40.65 6.69 -3.89
CA SER A 152 -40.09 7.97 -4.35
C SER A 152 -38.81 8.34 -3.61
N ALA A 153 -38.78 8.13 -2.29
CA ALA A 153 -37.59 8.33 -1.46
C ALA A 153 -36.45 7.38 -1.84
N LEU A 154 -36.76 6.10 -2.09
CA LEU A 154 -35.79 5.12 -2.58
C LEU A 154 -35.24 5.47 -3.97
N ALA A 155 -36.10 5.92 -4.89
CA ALA A 155 -35.69 6.37 -6.22
C ALA A 155 -34.79 7.60 -6.16
N ALA A 156 -35.14 8.60 -5.33
CA ALA A 156 -34.32 9.79 -5.11
C ALA A 156 -32.97 9.46 -4.45
N ALA A 157 -32.96 8.59 -3.44
CA ALA A 157 -31.74 8.12 -2.77
C ALA A 157 -30.82 7.36 -3.74
N LYS A 158 -31.38 6.50 -4.60
CA LYS A 158 -30.60 5.80 -5.63
C LYS A 158 -30.04 6.79 -6.66
N ALA A 159 -30.85 7.71 -7.18
CA ALA A 159 -30.39 8.70 -8.15
C ALA A 159 -29.28 9.62 -7.58
N TYR A 160 -29.36 9.97 -6.29
CA TYR A 160 -28.30 10.69 -5.59
C TYR A 160 -27.02 9.84 -5.48
N ALA A 161 -27.14 8.57 -5.06
CA ALA A 161 -25.99 7.67 -4.96
C ALA A 161 -25.32 7.41 -6.31
N ASP A 162 -26.10 7.15 -7.36
CA ASP A 162 -25.63 6.98 -8.74
C ASP A 162 -24.87 8.24 -9.23
N SER A 163 -25.41 9.42 -8.92
CA SER A 163 -24.80 10.73 -9.26
C SER A 163 -23.48 10.98 -8.53
N VAL A 164 -23.42 10.72 -7.22
CA VAL A 164 -22.20 10.87 -6.41
C VAL A 164 -21.12 9.88 -6.86
N VAL A 165 -21.47 8.61 -7.09
CA VAL A 165 -20.53 7.58 -7.57
C VAL A 165 -20.05 7.90 -8.99
N GLY A 166 -20.92 8.38 -9.88
CA GLY A 166 -20.53 8.83 -11.22
C GLY A 166 -19.62 10.06 -11.20
N GLY A 167 -19.89 11.03 -10.33
CA GLY A 167 -19.05 12.21 -10.13
C GLY A 167 -17.64 11.85 -9.61
N GLU A 168 -17.57 10.99 -8.59
CA GLU A 168 -16.31 10.46 -8.04
C GLU A 168 -15.52 9.65 -9.09
N ALA A 169 -16.20 8.80 -9.88
CA ALA A 169 -15.57 8.02 -10.95
C ALA A 169 -14.97 8.92 -12.04
N ASN A 170 -15.69 9.98 -12.44
CA ASN A 170 -15.20 10.97 -13.40
C ASN A 170 -14.03 11.79 -12.83
N ALA A 171 -14.09 12.18 -11.55
CA ALA A 171 -13.02 12.91 -10.88
C ALA A 171 -11.72 12.09 -10.80
N ARG A 172 -11.82 10.78 -10.53
CA ARG A 172 -10.66 9.87 -10.56
C ARG A 172 -10.08 9.72 -11.97
N GLN A 173 -10.92 9.49 -12.98
CA GLN A 173 -10.46 9.40 -14.38
C GLN A 173 -9.76 10.67 -14.85
N GLN A 174 -10.23 11.84 -14.44
CA GLN A 174 -9.55 13.11 -14.73
C GLN A 174 -8.22 13.22 -13.97
N GLY A 175 -8.19 12.90 -12.67
CA GLY A 175 -6.96 12.91 -11.87
C GLY A 175 -5.88 11.96 -12.38
N ASP A 176 -6.26 10.76 -12.83
CA ASP A 176 -5.37 9.80 -13.48
C ASP A 176 -4.82 10.35 -14.81
N ALA A 177 -5.66 11.00 -15.61
CA ALA A 177 -5.27 11.62 -16.87
C ALA A 177 -4.32 12.83 -16.67
N ASP A 178 -4.61 13.70 -15.70
CA ASP A 178 -3.79 14.86 -15.36
C ASP A 178 -2.44 14.45 -14.78
N THR A 179 -2.42 13.39 -13.96
CA THR A 179 -1.20 12.77 -13.44
C THR A 179 -0.34 12.19 -14.57
N LEU A 180 -0.96 11.46 -15.50
CA LEU A 180 -0.27 10.89 -16.66
C LEU A 180 0.25 11.97 -17.62
N ALA A 181 -0.48 13.06 -17.82
CA ALA A 181 -0.05 14.20 -18.62
C ALA A 181 1.16 14.91 -17.98
N SER A 182 1.10 15.15 -16.66
CA SER A 182 2.19 15.76 -15.89
C SER A 182 3.46 14.90 -15.90
N ALA A 183 3.31 13.58 -15.72
CA ALA A 183 4.42 12.63 -15.75
C ALA A 183 5.11 12.57 -17.14
N LYS A 184 4.32 12.64 -18.23
CA LYS A 184 4.86 12.72 -19.60
C LYS A 184 5.63 14.02 -19.82
N GLN A 185 5.04 15.18 -19.49
CA GLN A 185 5.71 16.48 -19.63
C GLN A 185 7.01 16.54 -18.82
N TYR A 186 7.05 15.95 -17.62
CA TYR A 186 8.27 15.84 -16.83
C TYR A 186 9.32 14.96 -17.53
N ALA A 187 8.94 13.78 -18.01
CA ALA A 187 9.85 12.88 -18.72
C ALA A 187 10.41 13.51 -20.02
N ASP A 188 9.55 14.13 -20.84
CA ASP A 188 9.93 14.83 -22.06
C ASP A 188 10.90 16.00 -21.76
N SER A 189 10.67 16.73 -20.67
CA SER A 189 11.53 17.81 -20.20
C SER A 189 12.91 17.31 -19.74
N VAL A 190 12.96 16.23 -18.95
CA VAL A 190 14.21 15.62 -18.48
C VAL A 190 15.02 15.05 -19.66
N VAL A 191 14.39 14.32 -20.58
CA VAL A 191 15.05 13.78 -21.77
C VAL A 191 15.51 14.89 -22.70
N GLY A 192 14.72 15.96 -22.87
CA GLY A 192 15.12 17.16 -23.62
C GLY A 192 16.30 17.90 -22.99
N GLY A 193 16.34 17.99 -21.65
CA GLY A 193 17.45 18.55 -20.88
C GLY A 193 18.74 17.76 -21.07
N GLU A 194 18.68 16.44 -20.87
CA GLU A 194 19.80 15.51 -21.07
C GLU A 194 20.33 15.55 -22.52
N ALA A 195 19.42 15.56 -23.51
CA ALA A 195 19.81 15.67 -24.92
C ALA A 195 20.44 17.03 -25.27
N ASN A 196 20.12 18.10 -24.55
CA ASN A 196 20.81 19.39 -24.65
C ASN A 196 22.19 19.35 -23.97
N ALA A 197 22.28 18.76 -22.77
CA ALA A 197 23.53 18.63 -22.02
C ALA A 197 24.58 17.82 -22.80
N ARG A 198 24.20 16.67 -23.38
CA ARG A 198 25.09 15.87 -24.24
C ARG A 198 25.62 16.67 -25.43
N ARG A 199 24.74 17.33 -26.20
CA ARG A 199 25.15 18.19 -27.33
C ARG A 199 26.08 19.34 -26.92
N GLN A 200 25.93 19.90 -25.72
CA GLN A 200 26.84 20.90 -25.18
C GLN A 200 28.19 20.29 -24.76
N GLY A 201 28.19 19.09 -24.17
CA GLY A 201 29.39 18.31 -23.88
C GLY A 201 30.18 17.93 -25.13
N ASP A 202 29.50 17.42 -26.17
CA ASP A 202 30.10 17.07 -27.46
C ASP A 202 30.75 18.30 -28.13
N ALA A 203 30.02 19.42 -28.17
CA ALA A 203 30.51 20.68 -28.73
C ALA A 203 31.71 21.24 -27.94
N SER A 204 31.67 21.17 -26.60
CA SER A 204 32.77 21.62 -25.74
C SER A 204 34.01 20.75 -25.90
N THR A 205 33.82 19.42 -25.99
CA THR A 205 34.90 18.45 -26.20
C THR A 205 35.56 18.64 -27.57
N SER A 206 34.75 18.84 -28.62
CA SER A 206 35.24 19.14 -29.97
C SER A 206 36.01 20.47 -30.04
N ALA A 207 35.51 21.51 -29.37
CA ALA A 207 36.19 22.81 -29.28
C ALA A 207 37.52 22.71 -28.51
N ALA A 208 37.56 21.99 -27.39
CA ALA A 208 38.77 21.76 -26.60
C ALA A 208 39.82 20.93 -27.37
N ALA A 209 39.38 19.86 -28.04
CA ALA A 209 40.24 19.02 -28.89
C ALA A 209 40.83 19.83 -30.06
N LYS A 210 40.04 20.70 -30.70
CA LYS A 210 40.55 21.63 -31.72
C LYS A 210 41.56 22.62 -31.14
N ALA A 211 41.27 23.27 -30.02
CA ALA A 211 42.18 24.23 -29.40
C ALA A 211 43.52 23.58 -28.99
N TYR A 212 43.49 22.33 -28.51
CA TYR A 212 44.69 21.55 -28.25
C TYR A 212 45.48 21.25 -29.54
N ALA A 213 44.81 20.77 -30.59
CA ALA A 213 45.47 20.49 -31.88
C ALA A 213 46.10 21.74 -32.51
N ASP A 214 45.38 22.87 -32.51
CA ASP A 214 45.89 24.16 -32.99
C ASP A 214 47.12 24.62 -32.17
N SER A 215 47.13 24.40 -30.85
CA SER A 215 48.25 24.73 -29.95
C SER A 215 49.49 23.85 -30.21
N VAL A 216 49.30 22.54 -30.40
CA VAL A 216 50.39 21.60 -30.74
C VAL A 216 51.01 21.96 -32.09
N VAL A 217 50.19 22.26 -33.11
CA VAL A 217 50.66 22.69 -34.44
C VAL A 217 51.40 24.03 -34.36
N GLY A 218 50.90 25.00 -33.58
CA GLY A 218 51.60 26.28 -33.35
C GLY A 218 52.95 26.12 -32.64
N SER A 219 53.04 25.18 -31.70
CA SER A 219 54.28 24.87 -30.98
C SER A 219 55.32 24.19 -31.88
N GLU A 220 54.91 23.20 -32.68
CA GLU A 220 55.76 22.54 -33.69
C GLU A 220 56.26 23.52 -34.75
N ALA A 221 55.38 24.42 -35.24
CA ALA A 221 55.78 25.47 -36.19
C ALA A 221 56.83 26.43 -35.59
N THR A 222 56.67 26.79 -34.31
CA THR A 222 57.63 27.64 -33.59
C THR A 222 58.96 26.92 -33.36
N ALA A 223 58.94 25.63 -33.01
CA ALA A 223 60.13 24.81 -32.83
C ALA A 223 60.93 24.64 -34.13
N ARG A 224 60.23 24.41 -35.27
CA ARG A 224 60.87 24.37 -36.60
C ARG A 224 61.52 25.69 -36.97
N GLN A 225 60.82 26.81 -36.79
CA GLN A 225 61.39 28.14 -37.08
C GLN A 225 62.67 28.39 -36.26
N ALA A 226 62.68 28.04 -34.96
CA ALA A 226 63.87 28.17 -34.12
C ALA A 226 65.03 27.24 -34.55
N MET A 227 64.72 26.04 -35.05
CA MET A 227 65.71 25.10 -35.59
C MET A 227 66.29 25.59 -36.93
N ASP A 228 65.44 26.09 -37.83
CA ASP A 228 65.86 26.67 -39.11
C ASP A 228 66.73 27.92 -38.91
N ASP A 229 66.39 28.77 -37.92
CA ASP A 229 67.22 29.90 -37.53
C ASP A 229 68.55 29.47 -36.89
N THR A 230 68.57 28.40 -36.11
CA THR A 230 69.81 27.82 -35.54
C THR A 230 70.71 27.26 -36.63
N LEU A 231 70.14 26.56 -37.62
CA LEU A 231 70.85 26.06 -38.80
C LEU A 231 71.41 27.22 -39.63
N ARG A 232 70.63 28.29 -39.84
CA ARG A 232 71.07 29.50 -40.55
C ARG A 232 72.28 30.16 -39.87
N HIS A 233 72.23 30.42 -38.56
CA HIS A 233 73.37 30.95 -37.82
C HIS A 233 74.60 30.03 -37.88
N SER A 234 74.40 28.71 -37.91
CA SER A 234 75.50 27.74 -38.03
C SER A 234 76.16 27.80 -39.42
N ILE A 235 75.37 27.95 -40.48
CA ILE A 235 75.86 28.13 -41.87
C ILE A 235 76.59 29.47 -42.02
N ASP A 236 76.01 30.57 -41.52
CA ASP A 236 76.61 31.90 -41.59
C ASP A 236 77.93 31.97 -40.78
N GLY A 237 77.97 31.28 -39.63
CA GLY A 237 79.18 31.11 -38.82
C GLY A 237 80.26 30.29 -39.51
N GLU A 238 79.91 29.15 -40.11
CA GLU A 238 80.85 28.30 -40.87
C GLU A 238 81.40 29.02 -42.11
N ALA A 239 80.55 29.74 -42.85
CA ALA A 239 80.97 30.58 -43.97
C ALA A 239 81.88 31.73 -43.54
N SER A 240 81.69 32.29 -42.34
CA SER A 240 82.57 33.31 -41.75
C SER A 240 83.91 32.71 -41.32
N VAL A 241 83.92 31.50 -40.75
CA VAL A 241 85.15 30.76 -40.40
C VAL A 241 85.94 30.37 -41.65
N ARG A 242 85.29 29.96 -42.74
CA ARG A 242 85.97 29.73 -44.03
C ARG A 242 86.61 31.01 -44.57
N GLN A 243 85.87 32.12 -44.64
CA GLN A 243 86.43 33.41 -45.07
C GLN A 243 87.61 33.86 -44.21
N GLN A 244 87.54 33.71 -42.88
CA GLN A 244 88.67 34.01 -42.00
C GLN A 244 89.82 33.02 -42.18
N GLY A 245 89.54 31.75 -42.51
CA GLY A 245 90.54 30.74 -42.89
C GLY A 245 91.26 31.10 -44.19
N ASP A 246 90.54 31.55 -45.21
CA ASP A 246 91.10 32.03 -46.48
C ASP A 246 91.96 33.29 -46.27
N VAL A 247 91.46 34.25 -45.48
CA VAL A 247 92.22 35.45 -45.09
C VAL A 247 93.48 35.09 -44.30
N ASN A 248 93.38 34.19 -43.31
CA ASN A 248 94.53 33.72 -42.53
C ASN A 248 95.55 32.98 -43.41
N THR A 249 95.07 32.17 -44.36
CA THR A 249 95.93 31.42 -45.30
C THR A 249 96.62 32.38 -46.27
N LEU A 250 95.92 33.39 -46.78
CA LEU A 250 96.51 34.45 -47.61
C LEU A 250 97.49 35.32 -46.81
N THR A 251 97.18 35.68 -45.56
CA THR A 251 98.10 36.41 -44.68
C THR A 251 99.34 35.57 -44.35
N ALA A 252 99.20 34.28 -44.08
CA ALA A 252 100.32 33.37 -43.84
C ALA A 252 101.15 33.11 -45.11
N ALA A 253 100.51 32.99 -46.28
CA ALA A 253 101.17 32.84 -47.57
C ALA A 253 101.91 34.13 -47.97
N ASN A 254 101.31 35.30 -47.78
CA ASN A 254 101.98 36.58 -47.97
C ASN A 254 103.13 36.72 -46.97
N ALA A 255 102.92 36.50 -45.66
CA ALA A 255 103.98 36.58 -44.65
C ALA A 255 105.11 35.55 -44.89
N TYR A 256 104.80 34.35 -45.40
CA TYR A 256 105.81 33.39 -45.84
C TYR A 256 106.55 33.87 -47.09
N THR A 257 105.84 34.44 -48.07
CA THR A 257 106.44 34.96 -49.30
C THR A 257 107.31 36.18 -49.01
N ASP A 258 106.85 37.10 -48.14
CA ASP A 258 107.57 38.28 -47.66
C ASP A 258 108.74 37.88 -46.74
N ALA A 259 108.60 36.86 -45.89
CA ALA A 259 109.71 36.30 -45.13
C ALA A 259 110.68 35.49 -45.99
N ALA A 260 110.25 34.96 -47.15
CA ALA A 260 111.11 34.35 -48.15
C ALA A 260 111.73 35.39 -49.09
N PHE A 261 111.11 36.55 -49.32
CA PHE A 261 111.65 37.64 -50.14
C PHE A 261 112.59 38.54 -49.33
N SER A 262 112.23 38.84 -48.08
CA SER A 262 113.10 39.43 -47.08
C SER A 262 114.16 38.43 -46.62
N GLY A 263 113.83 37.14 -46.57
CA GLY A 263 114.77 36.05 -46.31
C GLY A 263 115.76 35.83 -47.45
N GLU A 264 115.33 35.88 -48.71
CA GLU A 264 116.20 35.88 -49.90
C GLU A 264 116.94 37.21 -50.04
N ALA A 265 116.34 38.36 -49.73
CA ALA A 265 117.05 39.65 -49.75
C ALA A 265 118.10 39.73 -48.63
N ALA A 266 117.78 39.25 -47.44
CA ALA A 266 118.71 39.13 -46.33
C ALA A 266 119.69 37.97 -46.53
N ALA A 267 119.35 36.90 -47.26
CA ALA A 267 120.29 35.84 -47.64
C ALA A 267 121.09 36.18 -48.89
N ARG A 268 120.68 37.16 -49.71
CA ARG A 268 121.49 37.81 -50.75
C ARG A 268 122.45 38.76 -50.08
N GLN A 269 121.96 39.70 -49.27
CA GLN A 269 122.80 40.62 -48.51
C GLN A 269 123.72 39.88 -47.52
N ALA A 270 123.27 38.76 -46.94
CA ALA A 270 124.09 37.87 -46.12
C ALA A 270 124.86 36.83 -46.92
N ALA A 271 124.58 36.52 -48.18
CA ALA A 271 125.48 35.75 -49.06
C ALA A 271 126.41 36.65 -49.88
N ASP A 272 126.20 37.97 -49.89
CA ASP A 272 127.19 38.97 -50.24
C ASP A 272 128.11 39.14 -49.03
N THR A 273 127.53 39.32 -47.83
CA THR A 273 128.28 39.33 -46.56
C THR A 273 128.88 37.96 -46.20
N THR A 274 128.42 36.84 -46.78
CA THR A 274 128.96 35.47 -46.59
C THR A 274 129.60 34.91 -47.85
N LEU A 275 129.61 35.62 -48.98
CA LEU A 275 130.70 35.53 -49.94
C LEU A 275 131.90 36.26 -49.32
N GLN A 276 131.68 37.47 -48.80
CA GLN A 276 132.65 38.23 -48.03
C GLN A 276 133.11 37.49 -46.76
N ASN A 277 132.22 36.77 -46.06
CA ASN A 277 132.57 35.97 -44.90
C ASN A 277 132.87 34.50 -45.19
N ASN A 278 132.61 33.91 -46.36
CA ASN A 278 133.27 32.65 -46.74
C ASN A 278 134.69 32.92 -47.31
N ILE A 279 134.95 34.14 -47.81
CA ILE A 279 136.30 34.68 -47.99
C ILE A 279 137.03 34.79 -46.64
N ASN A 280 136.33 35.17 -45.55
CA ASN A 280 136.93 35.32 -44.22
C ASN A 280 136.89 34.04 -43.33
N ALA A 281 135.93 33.15 -43.54
CA ALA A 281 135.55 32.08 -42.59
C ALA A 281 135.33 30.72 -43.27
N ILE A 282 136.37 30.26 -43.96
CA ILE A 282 136.63 28.83 -44.17
C ILE A 282 136.95 28.20 -42.77
N SER A 283 135.98 28.19 -41.82
CA SER A 283 136.19 27.91 -40.35
C SER A 283 135.02 27.54 -39.31
N ASN A 284 133.84 26.88 -39.61
CA ASN A 284 132.90 26.00 -38.73
C ASN A 284 131.92 26.59 -37.61
N GLY A 285 130.88 25.95 -36.93
CA GLY A 285 129.92 24.78 -37.15
C GLY A 285 129.21 24.00 -35.92
N GLY A 286 127.83 23.88 -35.80
CA GLY A 286 126.97 22.82 -35.07
C GLY A 286 126.38 23.03 -33.61
N GLY A 287 125.37 22.34 -32.95
CA GLY A 287 124.13 21.50 -33.25
C GLY A 287 123.50 20.50 -32.14
N GLY A 288 122.15 20.40 -31.86
CA GLY A 288 121.37 19.30 -31.12
C GLY A 288 120.45 19.66 -29.86
N GLY A 289 119.49 18.92 -29.19
CA GLY A 289 118.57 17.70 -29.37
C GLY A 289 117.93 17.00 -28.06
N GLY A 290 116.66 16.45 -27.98
CA GLY A 290 116.11 15.52 -26.88
C GLY A 290 114.55 15.34 -26.54
N THR A 291 114.03 14.23 -25.91
CA THR A 291 112.57 13.89 -25.50
C THR A 291 112.32 12.75 -24.39
N SER A 292 111.07 12.41 -23.88
CA SER A 292 110.71 11.30 -22.87
C SER A 292 109.16 10.89 -22.64
N THR A 293 108.78 9.78 -21.88
CA THR A 293 107.37 9.20 -21.59
C THR A 293 107.11 8.32 -20.26
N GLY A 294 105.98 7.55 -20.04
CA GLY A 294 105.55 6.81 -18.76
C GLY A 294 104.46 5.63 -18.78
N THR A 295 103.98 5.02 -17.63
CA THR A 295 103.23 3.68 -17.49
C THR A 295 102.10 3.43 -16.37
N ILE A 296 101.69 2.17 -15.95
CA ILE A 296 100.35 1.71 -15.35
C ILE A 296 100.31 0.46 -14.32
N PRO A 297 99.18 0.08 -13.56
CA PRO A 297 99.11 -0.89 -12.37
C PRO A 297 98.11 -2.16 -12.33
N GLN A 298 97.73 -2.77 -11.14
CA GLN A 298 97.39 -4.24 -10.86
C GLN A 298 95.96 -4.82 -10.50
N GLN A 299 95.11 -4.28 -9.60
CA GLN A 299 94.04 -5.07 -8.87
C GLN A 299 92.92 -5.74 -9.72
N LEU A 300 92.86 -5.47 -11.02
CA LEU A 300 91.84 -5.98 -11.94
C LEU A 300 92.00 -7.48 -12.26
N LEU A 301 93.18 -8.07 -12.03
CA LEU A 301 93.47 -9.46 -12.41
C LEU A 301 92.72 -10.51 -11.56
N ASP A 302 92.42 -10.22 -10.30
CA ASP A 302 91.89 -11.23 -9.35
C ASP A 302 90.44 -11.66 -9.66
N LEU A 303 89.72 -10.90 -10.50
CA LEU A 303 88.35 -11.22 -10.96
C LEU A 303 88.34 -12.22 -12.14
N ALA A 304 89.45 -12.37 -12.86
CA ALA A 304 89.52 -13.09 -14.12
C ALA A 304 89.03 -14.56 -14.10
N PRO A 305 89.18 -15.35 -13.01
CA PRO A 305 88.68 -16.73 -12.98
C PRO A 305 87.14 -16.87 -12.99
N TYR A 306 86.42 -15.80 -12.66
CA TYR A 306 84.96 -15.82 -12.44
C TYR A 306 84.18 -14.94 -13.41
N LEU A 307 84.87 -14.02 -14.09
CA LEU A 307 84.30 -12.98 -14.95
C LEU A 307 84.72 -13.20 -16.40
N THR A 308 83.74 -13.48 -17.26
CA THR A 308 83.94 -13.53 -18.72
C THR A 308 83.17 -12.39 -19.38
N VAL A 309 83.79 -11.71 -20.34
CA VAL A 309 83.09 -10.81 -21.26
C VAL A 309 83.06 -11.47 -22.63
N ASP A 310 81.86 -11.80 -23.13
CA ASP A 310 81.68 -12.39 -24.45
C ASP A 310 81.01 -11.36 -25.39
N MET A 311 81.61 -11.13 -26.55
CA MET A 311 81.13 -10.18 -27.56
C MET A 311 80.12 -10.78 -28.53
N HIS A 312 79.98 -12.12 -28.56
CA HIS A 312 79.11 -12.83 -29.49
C HIS A 312 77.65 -12.86 -29.03
N THR A 313 76.74 -13.27 -29.90
CA THR A 313 75.33 -13.50 -29.55
C THR A 313 75.16 -14.77 -28.73
N ILE A 314 74.75 -14.68 -27.47
CA ILE A 314 74.42 -15.82 -26.61
C ILE A 314 72.91 -15.98 -26.51
N ASN A 315 72.41 -17.19 -26.78
CA ASN A 315 70.97 -17.53 -26.69
C ASN A 315 70.02 -16.59 -27.46
N GLY A 316 70.52 -15.94 -28.51
CA GLY A 316 69.76 -14.97 -29.33
C GLY A 316 69.86 -13.50 -28.88
N LEU A 317 70.46 -13.21 -27.73
CA LEU A 317 70.74 -11.85 -27.29
C LEU A 317 72.10 -11.38 -27.84
N PRO A 318 72.24 -10.16 -28.37
CA PRO A 318 73.54 -9.63 -28.81
C PRO A 318 74.44 -9.29 -27.60
N GLY A 319 75.75 -9.50 -27.76
CA GLY A 319 76.76 -9.06 -26.79
C GLY A 319 77.00 -7.54 -26.81
N PRO A 320 77.81 -6.99 -25.88
CA PRO A 320 78.62 -7.71 -24.92
C PRO A 320 77.82 -8.29 -23.74
N HIS A 321 78.06 -9.57 -23.43
CA HIS A 321 77.58 -10.24 -22.24
C HIS A 321 78.65 -10.23 -21.15
N VAL A 322 78.27 -9.83 -19.93
CA VAL A 322 79.10 -9.98 -18.73
C VAL A 322 78.61 -11.20 -17.96
N ILE A 323 79.43 -12.24 -17.89
CA ILE A 323 79.06 -13.56 -17.37
C ILE A 323 79.82 -13.81 -16.06
N LEU A 324 79.09 -14.14 -15.01
CA LEU A 324 79.62 -14.53 -13.70
C LEU A 324 79.44 -16.04 -13.51
N THR A 325 80.54 -16.80 -13.45
CA THR A 325 80.49 -18.27 -13.36
C THR A 325 80.92 -18.76 -11.98
N GLY A 326 80.08 -19.57 -11.33
CA GLY A 326 80.39 -20.22 -10.05
C GLY A 326 80.42 -19.30 -8.83
N VAL A 327 79.90 -18.08 -8.91
CA VAL A 327 79.94 -17.07 -7.84
C VAL A 327 78.56 -16.47 -7.53
N ASN A 328 78.38 -16.02 -6.28
CA ASN A 328 77.20 -15.27 -5.85
C ASN A 328 77.45 -13.76 -6.00
N LEU A 329 76.56 -13.04 -6.69
CA LEU A 329 76.62 -11.58 -6.77
C LEU A 329 76.04 -10.93 -5.49
N HIS A 330 76.91 -10.33 -4.68
CA HIS A 330 76.49 -9.52 -3.52
C HIS A 330 76.54 -8.03 -3.83
N VAL A 331 75.40 -7.42 -4.15
CA VAL A 331 75.26 -5.96 -4.17
C VAL A 331 74.86 -5.49 -2.77
N ARG A 332 75.61 -4.55 -2.19
CA ARG A 332 75.45 -4.11 -0.78
C ARG A 332 75.35 -2.59 -0.71
N ASN A 333 74.56 -2.06 0.22
CA ASN A 333 74.41 -0.61 0.39
C ASN A 333 75.61 0.08 1.08
N GLY A 334 76.63 -0.68 1.49
CA GLY A 334 77.85 -0.17 2.13
C GLY A 334 77.71 0.20 3.60
N GLN A 335 76.57 -0.12 4.23
CA GLN A 335 76.38 0.01 5.68
C GLN A 335 76.93 -1.24 6.40
N PRO A 336 77.36 -1.13 7.67
CA PRO A 336 77.71 -2.29 8.47
C PRO A 336 76.49 -3.20 8.71
N LEU A 337 76.74 -4.49 8.98
CA LEU A 337 75.69 -5.49 9.20
C LEU A 337 75.03 -5.27 10.57
N GLN A 338 73.73 -4.93 10.59
CA GLN A 338 73.07 -4.37 11.79
C GLN A 338 72.35 -5.40 12.69
N TYR A 339 72.33 -6.68 12.34
CA TYR A 339 71.58 -7.69 13.11
C TYR A 339 72.31 -8.13 14.38
N THR A 340 71.95 -7.53 15.52
CA THR A 340 72.35 -7.98 16.87
C THR A 340 71.25 -8.77 17.60
N SER A 341 70.06 -8.88 17.00
CA SER A 341 68.91 -9.67 17.45
C SER A 341 68.11 -10.20 16.25
N TRP A 342 67.15 -11.08 16.49
CA TRP A 342 66.18 -11.48 15.46
C TRP A 342 65.33 -10.26 15.05
N PRO A 343 65.26 -9.91 13.75
CA PRO A 343 64.46 -8.79 13.30
C PRO A 343 62.96 -9.08 13.48
N THR A 344 62.22 -8.08 13.95
CA THR A 344 60.75 -8.08 13.90
C THR A 344 60.27 -7.78 12.50
N PHE A 345 59.04 -8.19 12.17
CA PHE A 345 58.49 -8.10 10.82
C PHE A 345 58.59 -6.69 10.22
N ASP A 346 57.97 -5.69 10.87
CA ASP A 346 57.86 -4.32 10.37
C ASP A 346 59.21 -3.57 10.33
N THR A 347 59.97 -3.60 11.44
CA THR A 347 61.19 -2.79 11.61
C THR A 347 62.47 -3.53 11.19
N ALA A 348 62.49 -4.04 9.95
CA ALA A 348 63.73 -4.40 9.26
C ALA A 348 64.50 -3.13 8.86
N SER A 349 65.15 -2.49 9.84
CA SER A 349 65.79 -1.17 9.74
C SER A 349 67.08 -1.17 8.90
N TYR A 350 66.96 -1.41 7.60
CA TYR A 350 68.00 -1.02 6.65
C TYR A 350 68.07 0.51 6.60
N SER A 351 69.23 1.09 6.90
CA SER A 351 69.48 2.51 6.61
C SER A 351 69.59 2.70 5.10
N GLY A 352 68.44 2.93 4.46
CA GLY A 352 68.32 3.20 3.04
C GLY A 352 69.17 4.41 2.63
N ASN A 353 70.03 4.22 1.64
CA ASN A 353 70.94 5.26 1.14
C ASN A 353 71.03 5.28 -0.41
N GLY A 354 70.05 4.67 -1.09
CA GLY A 354 69.99 4.51 -2.55
C GLY A 354 70.97 3.50 -3.15
N ARG A 355 71.86 2.90 -2.35
CA ARG A 355 72.86 1.91 -2.79
C ARG A 355 72.41 0.50 -2.48
N GLY A 356 73.09 -0.49 -3.06
CA GLY A 356 72.76 -1.91 -2.87
C GLY A 356 71.68 -2.46 -3.80
N ASN A 357 71.13 -1.64 -4.69
CA ASN A 357 70.07 -2.02 -5.64
C ASN A 357 70.66 -2.66 -6.92
N VAL A 358 69.89 -3.52 -7.58
CA VAL A 358 70.15 -4.01 -8.94
C VAL A 358 69.18 -3.31 -9.89
N ILE A 359 69.72 -2.63 -10.90
CA ILE A 359 68.93 -1.90 -11.91
C ILE A 359 69.12 -2.60 -13.27
N VAL A 360 68.03 -2.82 -14.00
CA VAL A 360 68.00 -3.38 -15.36
C VAL A 360 67.26 -2.40 -16.26
N GLY A 361 67.94 -1.92 -17.30
CA GLY A 361 67.54 -0.68 -17.98
C GLY A 361 68.20 0.54 -17.33
N TYR A 362 67.73 1.75 -17.66
CA TYR A 362 68.31 2.99 -17.14
C TYR A 362 67.71 3.40 -15.80
N ASN A 363 66.45 3.02 -15.55
CA ASN A 363 65.60 3.66 -14.56
C ASN A 363 65.58 5.19 -14.76
N ASP A 364 65.24 5.61 -15.97
CA ASP A 364 65.26 7.01 -16.40
C ASP A 364 64.47 7.92 -15.43
N ASP A 365 64.84 9.20 -15.34
CA ASP A 365 64.10 10.22 -14.58
C ASP A 365 63.18 11.08 -15.45
N GLY A 366 63.20 10.90 -16.77
CA GLY A 366 62.38 11.64 -17.73
C GLY A 366 62.70 13.13 -17.78
N GLY A 367 63.90 13.54 -17.33
CA GLY A 367 64.28 14.93 -17.14
C GLY A 367 63.76 15.54 -15.83
N GLN A 368 63.27 14.75 -14.88
CA GLN A 368 62.85 15.25 -13.56
C GLN A 368 64.08 15.63 -12.72
N VAL A 369 64.30 16.94 -12.56
CA VAL A 369 65.28 17.47 -11.60
C VAL A 369 64.93 17.01 -10.17
N ASP A 370 65.97 16.52 -9.48
CA ASP A 370 65.95 16.00 -8.10
C ASP A 370 65.08 14.75 -7.83
N VAL A 371 65.39 13.63 -8.51
CA VAL A 371 64.84 12.30 -8.16
C VAL A 371 65.50 11.62 -6.95
N MET A 372 66.56 12.20 -6.38
CA MET A 372 67.31 11.58 -5.27
C MET A 372 66.46 11.32 -3.99
N PRO A 373 65.56 12.22 -3.55
CA PRO A 373 64.67 11.97 -2.41
C PRO A 373 63.76 10.74 -2.58
N TYR A 374 63.49 10.34 -3.82
CA TYR A 374 62.54 9.26 -4.17
C TYR A 374 63.23 7.94 -4.55
N ARG A 375 64.56 7.85 -4.42
CA ARG A 375 65.38 6.66 -4.74
C ARG A 375 66.34 6.31 -3.60
N THR A 376 65.89 6.52 -2.36
CA THR A 376 66.67 6.28 -1.13
C THR A 376 66.68 4.82 -0.65
N GLY A 377 65.81 3.96 -1.19
CA GLY A 377 65.73 2.54 -0.82
C GLY A 377 66.98 1.73 -1.19
N SER A 378 67.20 0.62 -0.49
CA SER A 378 68.34 -0.30 -0.70
C SER A 378 67.89 -1.75 -0.93
N HIS A 379 68.74 -2.53 -1.61
CA HIS A 379 68.54 -3.98 -1.87
C HIS A 379 67.32 -4.32 -2.74
N ASN A 380 66.83 -3.37 -3.53
CA ASN A 380 65.73 -3.57 -4.49
C ASN A 380 66.24 -4.13 -5.83
N LEU A 381 65.37 -4.86 -6.54
CA LEU A 381 65.54 -5.18 -7.97
C LEU A 381 64.57 -4.32 -8.78
N VAL A 382 65.09 -3.57 -9.76
CA VAL A 382 64.36 -2.55 -10.53
C VAL A 382 64.54 -2.81 -12.02
N ILE A 383 63.45 -2.90 -12.79
CA ILE A 383 63.47 -3.29 -14.21
C ILE A 383 62.59 -2.34 -15.04
N GLY A 384 63.20 -1.46 -15.84
CA GLY A 384 62.48 -0.41 -16.57
C GLY A 384 62.60 0.97 -15.88
N ASP A 385 61.70 1.89 -16.23
CA ASP A 385 61.96 3.33 -16.12
C ASP A 385 61.01 4.11 -15.19
N LEU A 386 61.47 5.29 -14.76
CA LEU A 386 60.74 6.22 -13.88
C LEU A 386 60.34 5.66 -12.50
N HIS A 387 60.92 4.53 -12.08
CA HIS A 387 60.66 3.92 -10.79
C HIS A 387 61.18 4.74 -9.61
N ARG A 388 60.39 4.75 -8.52
CA ARG A 388 60.66 5.45 -7.26
C ARG A 388 60.64 4.45 -6.10
N PHE A 389 61.74 4.32 -5.36
CA PHE A 389 61.88 3.39 -4.24
C PHE A 389 62.50 4.07 -3.02
N THR A 390 61.74 4.20 -1.94
CA THR A 390 62.25 4.56 -0.60
C THR A 390 62.24 3.38 0.36
N GLY A 391 61.44 2.34 0.06
CA GLY A 391 61.47 1.04 0.75
C GLY A 391 62.66 0.16 0.36
N ASN A 392 62.92 -0.88 1.14
CA ASN A 392 64.06 -1.77 0.99
C ASN A 392 63.67 -3.23 0.69
N GLY A 393 64.49 -3.94 -0.08
CA GLY A 393 64.31 -5.37 -0.37
C GLY A 393 63.10 -5.70 -1.23
N GLY A 394 62.64 -4.77 -2.05
CA GLY A 394 61.47 -4.91 -2.92
C GLY A 394 61.78 -5.18 -4.39
N PHE A 395 60.74 -5.50 -5.15
CA PHE A 395 60.78 -5.75 -6.60
C PHE A 395 59.97 -4.69 -7.34
N LEU A 396 60.56 -4.07 -8.37
CA LEU A 396 59.91 -3.08 -9.23
C LEU A 396 60.14 -3.45 -10.70
N SER A 397 59.08 -3.49 -11.51
CA SER A 397 59.19 -3.70 -12.95
C SER A 397 58.14 -2.95 -13.76
N GLY A 398 58.49 -2.47 -14.96
CA GLY A 398 57.58 -1.78 -15.88
C GLY A 398 57.87 -0.28 -16.00
N TRP A 399 56.93 0.58 -15.62
CA TRP A 399 57.04 2.03 -15.79
C TRP A 399 56.41 2.82 -14.64
N PHE A 400 57.12 3.81 -14.10
CA PHE A 400 56.65 4.78 -13.08
C PHE A 400 56.11 4.20 -11.75
N ASN A 401 56.31 2.91 -11.50
CA ASN A 401 55.85 2.28 -10.25
C ASN A 401 56.60 2.82 -9.00
N ASN A 402 55.90 2.90 -7.88
CA ASN A 402 56.42 3.40 -6.61
C ASN A 402 56.40 2.34 -5.48
N VAL A 403 57.49 2.26 -4.74
CA VAL A 403 57.65 1.50 -3.50
C VAL A 403 58.09 2.44 -2.38
N SER A 404 57.39 2.47 -1.25
CA SER A 404 57.81 3.26 -0.08
C SER A 404 58.03 2.48 1.22
N ALA A 405 57.64 1.20 1.26
CA ALA A 405 57.86 0.30 2.39
C ALA A 405 58.64 -0.97 2.02
N ASN A 406 59.11 -1.68 3.05
CA ASN A 406 59.99 -2.84 2.92
C ASN A 406 59.28 -4.11 2.41
N ALA A 407 60.04 -4.97 1.73
CA ALA A 407 59.62 -6.30 1.25
C ALA A 407 58.41 -6.30 0.29
N THR A 408 58.21 -5.20 -0.43
CA THR A 408 57.11 -4.97 -1.37
C THR A 408 57.41 -5.49 -2.79
N ALA A 409 56.38 -5.74 -3.60
CA ALA A 409 56.56 -6.08 -5.02
C ALA A 409 55.53 -5.36 -5.90
N VAL A 410 56.00 -4.68 -6.95
CA VAL A 410 55.16 -3.91 -7.88
C VAL A 410 55.56 -4.17 -9.33
N SER A 411 54.61 -4.52 -10.18
CA SER A 411 54.78 -4.57 -11.64
C SER A 411 53.72 -3.71 -12.35
N GLY A 412 53.89 -3.42 -13.64
CA GLY A 412 52.91 -2.70 -14.47
C GLY A 412 53.21 -1.21 -14.66
N TYR A 413 52.17 -0.38 -14.73
CA TYR A 413 52.24 1.06 -15.00
C TYR A 413 51.69 1.88 -13.83
N SER A 414 52.47 2.83 -13.30
CA SER A 414 52.04 3.83 -12.30
C SER A 414 51.44 3.24 -11.01
N ASN A 415 51.77 2.00 -10.66
CA ASN A 415 51.26 1.28 -9.49
C ASN A 415 52.08 1.60 -8.22
N GLY A 416 51.47 1.51 -7.04
CA GLY A 416 52.10 1.87 -5.76
C GLY A 416 51.98 0.79 -4.67
N ALA A 417 53.06 0.58 -3.90
CA ALA A 417 53.05 -0.21 -2.66
C ALA A 417 53.73 0.54 -1.51
N SER A 418 52.95 0.91 -0.49
CA SER A 418 53.42 1.70 0.67
C SER A 418 53.28 1.00 2.03
N GLY A 419 52.70 -0.19 2.05
CA GLY A 419 52.64 -1.03 3.26
C GLY A 419 53.79 -2.03 3.34
N TRP A 420 54.18 -2.43 4.56
CA TRP A 420 55.12 -3.54 4.72
C TRP A 420 54.57 -4.82 4.07
N ALA A 421 55.38 -5.48 3.25
CA ALA A 421 55.01 -6.64 2.43
C ALA A 421 53.75 -6.44 1.54
N ALA A 422 53.39 -5.18 1.24
CA ALA A 422 52.31 -4.88 0.31
C ALA A 422 52.70 -5.20 -1.13
N THR A 423 51.76 -5.68 -1.94
CA THR A 423 52.05 -6.20 -3.28
C THR A 423 51.02 -5.78 -4.32
N VAL A 424 51.51 -5.33 -5.49
CA VAL A 424 50.68 -5.01 -6.66
C VAL A 424 51.24 -5.78 -7.87
N SER A 425 50.56 -6.86 -8.27
CA SER A 425 51.12 -7.82 -9.22
C SER A 425 51.13 -7.35 -10.68
N GLY A 426 50.44 -6.26 -11.02
CA GLY A 426 50.40 -5.70 -12.36
C GLY A 426 49.31 -4.62 -12.54
N GLY A 427 48.97 -4.34 -13.80
CA GLY A 427 47.89 -3.42 -14.16
C GLY A 427 48.31 -1.95 -14.21
N GLN A 428 47.34 -1.05 -14.03
CA GLN A 428 47.50 0.41 -14.13
C GLN A 428 47.00 1.13 -12.87
N ALA A 429 47.78 2.06 -12.32
CA ALA A 429 47.36 2.95 -11.23
C ALA A 429 46.70 2.25 -10.00
N ASN A 430 47.13 1.03 -9.69
CA ASN A 430 46.68 0.23 -8.56
C ASN A 430 47.56 0.48 -7.32
N PHE A 431 46.98 0.51 -6.12
CA PHE A 431 47.67 0.88 -4.88
C PHE A 431 47.42 -0.11 -3.73
N ALA A 432 48.49 -0.69 -3.18
CA ALA A 432 48.47 -1.51 -1.97
C ALA A 432 49.09 -0.72 -0.80
N VAL A 433 48.25 -0.12 0.05
CA VAL A 433 48.64 1.04 0.86
C VAL A 433 49.20 0.68 2.23
N THR A 434 48.64 -0.33 2.91
CA THR A 434 49.02 -0.69 4.29
C THR A 434 49.54 -2.12 4.42
N GLN A 435 49.95 -2.52 5.63
CA GLN A 435 50.66 -3.77 5.88
C GLN A 435 49.89 -4.99 5.34
N LEU A 436 50.59 -5.86 4.60
CA LEU A 436 50.07 -7.07 3.95
C LEU A 436 48.95 -6.84 2.91
N SER A 437 48.65 -5.61 2.52
CA SER A 437 47.64 -5.34 1.48
C SER A 437 48.07 -5.85 0.09
N HIS A 438 47.10 -6.26 -0.71
CA HIS A 438 47.35 -6.90 -2.01
C HIS A 438 46.43 -6.37 -3.11
N VAL A 439 46.99 -6.13 -4.30
CA VAL A 439 46.21 -5.94 -5.53
C VAL A 439 46.76 -6.84 -6.64
N SER A 440 45.97 -7.80 -7.14
CA SER A 440 46.48 -8.75 -8.16
C SER A 440 46.54 -8.14 -9.57
N GLY A 441 45.86 -7.03 -9.82
CA GLY A 441 45.93 -6.30 -11.09
C GLY A 441 44.73 -5.40 -11.35
N GLY A 442 44.34 -5.26 -12.62
CA GLY A 442 43.24 -4.38 -13.05
C GLY A 442 43.69 -2.93 -13.25
N SER A 443 42.77 -1.97 -13.10
CA SER A 443 43.05 -0.54 -13.16
C SER A 443 42.44 0.20 -11.97
N GLU A 444 43.14 1.20 -11.42
CA GLU A 444 42.62 2.12 -10.38
C GLU A 444 42.13 1.44 -9.09
N ASN A 445 42.55 0.20 -8.81
CA ASN A 445 42.12 -0.55 -7.63
C ASN A 445 42.99 -0.21 -6.41
N VAL A 446 42.39 -0.08 -5.22
CA VAL A 446 43.08 0.33 -3.99
C VAL A 446 42.78 -0.62 -2.83
N ALA A 447 43.82 -1.02 -2.09
CA ALA A 447 43.70 -1.76 -0.83
C ALA A 447 44.30 -0.93 0.32
N TRP A 448 43.44 -0.24 1.08
CA TRP A 448 43.81 0.57 2.25
C TRP A 448 43.85 -0.25 3.54
N GLY A 449 42.97 -1.23 3.71
CA GLY A 449 42.87 -1.99 4.97
C GLY A 449 44.08 -2.89 5.23
N PHE A 450 44.42 -3.11 6.51
CA PHE A 450 45.43 -4.10 6.91
C PHE A 450 45.05 -5.46 6.33
N ALA A 451 45.98 -6.10 5.60
CA ALA A 451 45.75 -7.35 4.88
C ALA A 451 44.50 -7.36 3.98
N ALA A 452 44.06 -6.19 3.49
CA ALA A 452 42.97 -6.10 2.52
C ALA A 452 43.42 -6.51 1.11
N SER A 453 42.51 -7.04 0.29
CA SER A 453 42.84 -7.61 -1.02
C SER A 453 41.87 -7.19 -2.12
N VAL A 454 42.39 -6.70 -3.25
CA VAL A 454 41.61 -6.51 -4.48
C VAL A 454 42.16 -7.38 -5.60
N THR A 455 41.40 -8.38 -6.04
CA THR A 455 41.87 -9.35 -7.05
C THR A 455 41.92 -8.75 -8.47
N GLY A 456 41.21 -7.65 -8.73
CA GLY A 456 41.30 -6.91 -9.98
C GLY A 456 40.03 -6.11 -10.29
N GLY A 457 39.75 -5.92 -11.58
CA GLY A 457 38.65 -5.08 -12.05
C GLY A 457 39.07 -3.63 -12.31
N LEU A 458 38.12 -2.70 -12.27
CA LEU A 458 38.33 -1.26 -12.42
C LEU A 458 37.79 -0.51 -11.19
N HIS A 459 38.61 0.34 -10.58
CA HIS A 459 38.18 1.30 -9.54
C HIS A 459 37.53 0.62 -8.30
N ASN A 460 38.05 -0.52 -7.85
CA ASN A 460 37.54 -1.20 -6.65
C ASN A 460 38.42 -0.88 -5.42
N GLU A 461 37.79 -0.67 -4.26
CA GLU A 461 38.46 -0.17 -3.05
C GLU A 461 38.17 -1.03 -1.81
N ALA A 462 39.23 -1.49 -1.14
CA ALA A 462 39.17 -2.34 0.05
C ALA A 462 39.83 -1.64 1.25
N ASP A 463 38.99 -0.92 2.02
CA ASP A 463 39.38 -0.09 3.16
C ASP A 463 39.29 -0.81 4.52
N GLY A 464 38.38 -1.78 4.65
CA GLY A 464 38.23 -2.56 5.87
C GLY A 464 39.45 -3.45 6.12
N ASN A 465 39.92 -3.51 7.36
CA ASN A 465 40.95 -4.49 7.75
C ASN A 465 40.45 -5.91 7.48
N TYR A 466 41.27 -6.72 6.80
CA TYR A 466 40.94 -8.04 6.25
C TYR A 466 39.74 -8.06 5.28
N SER A 467 39.39 -6.92 4.67
CA SER A 467 38.34 -6.88 3.64
C SER A 467 38.85 -7.33 2.28
N ALA A 468 37.95 -7.78 1.39
CA ALA A 468 38.33 -8.22 0.06
C ALA A 468 37.31 -7.90 -1.03
N VAL A 469 37.78 -7.42 -2.19
CA VAL A 469 37.00 -7.30 -3.41
C VAL A 469 37.54 -8.26 -4.47
N THR A 470 36.72 -9.22 -4.88
CA THR A 470 37.12 -10.27 -5.83
C THR A 470 37.15 -9.78 -7.29
N GLY A 471 36.55 -8.62 -7.59
CA GLY A 471 36.65 -7.93 -8.88
C GLY A 471 35.49 -6.98 -9.13
N GLY A 472 35.25 -6.66 -10.42
CA GLY A 472 34.12 -5.84 -10.87
C GLY A 472 34.46 -4.37 -11.12
N HIS A 473 33.49 -3.49 -10.96
CA HIS A 473 33.59 -2.05 -11.21
C HIS A 473 33.06 -1.24 -10.02
N GLN A 474 33.82 -0.29 -9.49
CA GLN A 474 33.36 0.63 -8.43
C GLN A 474 32.83 -0.05 -7.15
N ASN A 475 33.35 -1.24 -6.80
CA ASN A 475 32.94 -1.95 -5.59
C ASN A 475 33.80 -1.52 -4.38
N PHE A 476 33.16 -1.34 -3.22
CA PHE A 476 33.76 -0.74 -2.02
C PHE A 476 33.52 -1.60 -0.77
N THR A 477 34.58 -1.89 0.01
CA THR A 477 34.49 -2.66 1.28
C THR A 477 35.21 -1.94 2.43
N SER A 478 34.49 -1.32 3.37
CA SER A 478 35.06 -0.68 4.57
C SER A 478 34.85 -1.45 5.88
N GLY A 479 33.95 -2.44 5.89
CA GLY A 479 33.73 -3.26 7.09
C GLY A 479 34.95 -4.15 7.42
N PHE A 480 35.28 -4.28 8.70
CA PHE A 480 36.22 -5.31 9.16
C PHE A 480 35.76 -6.69 8.67
N THR A 481 36.66 -7.47 8.06
CA THR A 481 36.37 -8.78 7.43
C THR A 481 35.16 -8.77 6.45
N SER A 482 34.87 -7.65 5.80
CA SER A 482 33.81 -7.54 4.78
C SER A 482 34.27 -7.97 3.39
N ASN A 483 33.35 -8.39 2.52
CA ASN A 483 33.67 -8.88 1.17
C ASN A 483 32.63 -8.49 0.12
N VAL A 484 33.11 -8.25 -1.11
CA VAL A 484 32.31 -8.17 -2.33
C VAL A 484 32.86 -9.17 -3.36
N ASN A 485 32.02 -10.11 -3.82
CA ASN A 485 32.42 -11.14 -4.78
C ASN A 485 32.50 -10.65 -6.23
N GLY A 486 31.98 -9.46 -6.55
CA GLY A 486 32.06 -8.84 -7.86
C GLY A 486 30.92 -7.86 -8.11
N GLY A 487 30.47 -7.78 -9.36
CA GLY A 487 29.40 -6.88 -9.78
C GLY A 487 29.86 -5.44 -10.00
N GLU A 488 28.94 -4.50 -9.85
CA GLU A 488 29.17 -3.07 -10.08
C GLU A 488 28.50 -2.23 -8.99
N ASN A 489 29.21 -1.22 -8.47
CA ASN A 489 28.74 -0.27 -7.45
C ASN A 489 28.18 -0.95 -6.16
N ASN A 490 28.73 -2.11 -5.77
CA ASN A 490 28.40 -2.79 -4.52
C ASN A 490 29.17 -2.20 -3.32
N TRP A 491 28.52 -2.11 -2.16
CA TRP A 491 29.09 -1.52 -0.94
C TRP A 491 28.94 -2.47 0.25
N ALA A 492 30.02 -2.69 1.02
CA ALA A 492 30.01 -3.47 2.26
C ALA A 492 30.69 -2.70 3.42
N ASP A 493 29.88 -2.04 4.25
CA ASP A 493 30.29 -1.20 5.38
C ASP A 493 30.29 -1.94 6.72
N ALA A 494 29.33 -2.83 6.94
CA ALA A 494 29.20 -3.56 8.19
C ALA A 494 30.29 -4.65 8.33
N ALA A 495 30.77 -4.85 9.57
CA ALA A 495 31.76 -5.88 9.86
C ALA A 495 31.21 -7.29 9.57
N ASN A 496 31.98 -8.11 8.85
CA ASN A 496 31.59 -9.42 8.30
C ASN A 496 30.47 -9.37 7.25
N ALA A 497 30.18 -8.22 6.64
CA ALA A 497 29.24 -8.15 5.52
C ALA A 497 29.76 -8.91 4.29
N THR A 498 28.86 -9.49 3.49
CA THR A 498 29.20 -10.12 2.21
C THR A 498 28.15 -9.75 1.15
N VAL A 499 28.61 -9.19 0.03
CA VAL A 499 27.80 -8.98 -1.17
C VAL A 499 28.22 -9.99 -2.22
N ASN A 500 27.24 -10.68 -2.82
CA ASN A 500 27.42 -11.78 -3.77
C ASN A 500 27.07 -11.35 -5.20
#